data_AF-A0A5E5BD16-F1
#
_entry.id   AF-A0A5E5BD16-F1
#
_cell.length_a   1.000
_cell.length_b   1.000
_cell.length_c   1.000
_cell.angle_alpha   90.00
_cell.angle_beta   90.00
_cell.angle_gamma   90.00
#
_symmetry.space_group_name_H-M   'P 1'
#
loop_
_entity.id
_entity.type
_entity.pdbx_description
1 polymer ?
#
loop_
_entity_poly.entity_id
_entity_poly.type
_entity_poly.pdbx_seq_one_letter_code
_entity_poly.pdbx_strand_id
1 'polypeptide(L)'
;MAEVLRCLYAFNRQLPTARQADARPTVVLSLLTKELRDAVHYEQALKLLGDAYPTDDALNPGVQWLEAEFLSTLMSVGSVREALEELPKSSRLFSSASEWAKALYAEPAQAQALPVPPTDGANATTSARQEHARRLHDVCKAAEFADSGATSAILATEPLINLGKHYANELPNLLMIGAKGAGKTFTFRQLVGVGTWQRFLSKLGFALASTTDAAIFPVLWSDNIEDKPDGEIKLAQGRTLDLIRGDKQLLLGASAVRRLIEEALKSPPDHWEDFWDDLIARQFGLLEGGLRAVNQSLAAHSTRAVFVFDGIEDAFKDANDDHSAEAIRALLRLPNRISELENRCMGTIVFVRADYVQTTIRQNLGQWLQRFQPFRLQWNPESFLRLAFMLSCQAGIHSDQSKSAESLRIEELKIELQRLWGKKLGSEKSKEAHSARWVYTALCDLKGNVQARDLVRFLKFAAELESTRTVQTWPDRLLAPESMRKAIPDCSIEKVNEAKSEIAPLKKWTELLEQQNVRNLKVPFSLEQAKLTPSLLGSLQEIGVIYEDVDGNLGEERLFLPEIYRYGLSFDTSAAGRPRTQALLKKNIGAIPL
;
A
#
# COMPACT_ATOMS: atom_id res chain seq x y z
N MET A 1 32.84 -2.11 -19.71
CA MET A 1 32.12 -1.04 -18.97
C MET A 1 32.97 -0.45 -17.84
N ALA A 2 33.49 -1.24 -16.89
CA ALA A 2 34.31 -0.71 -15.78
C ALA A 2 35.51 0.13 -16.25
N GLU A 3 36.24 -0.33 -17.27
CA GLU A 3 37.38 0.44 -17.79
C GLU A 3 36.97 1.78 -18.41
N VAL A 4 35.83 1.81 -19.12
CA VAL A 4 35.27 3.04 -19.69
C VAL A 4 34.90 4.02 -18.58
N LEU A 5 34.31 3.54 -17.48
CA LEU A 5 34.00 4.36 -16.31
C LEU A 5 35.25 4.91 -15.63
N ARG A 6 36.35 4.14 -15.55
CA ARG A 6 37.63 4.64 -15.01
C ARG A 6 38.20 5.76 -15.86
N CYS A 7 38.19 5.61 -17.18
CA CYS A 7 38.64 6.66 -18.11
C CYS A 7 37.77 7.92 -18.02
N LEU A 8 36.45 7.75 -17.96
CA LEU A 8 35.49 8.85 -17.78
C LEU A 8 35.68 9.56 -16.43
N TYR A 9 35.90 8.80 -15.36
CA TYR A 9 36.17 9.37 -14.04
C TYR A 9 37.44 10.22 -14.05
N ALA A 10 38.52 9.72 -14.65
CA ALA A 10 39.78 10.44 -14.77
C ALA A 10 39.62 11.75 -15.57
N PHE A 11 38.83 11.74 -16.63
CA PHE A 11 38.51 12.93 -17.43
C PHE A 11 37.62 13.91 -16.66
N ASN A 12 36.52 13.44 -16.08
CA ASN A 12 35.53 14.27 -15.41
C ASN A 12 36.09 14.96 -14.15
N ARG A 13 37.04 14.33 -13.45
CA ARG A 13 37.71 14.94 -12.30
C ARG A 13 38.54 16.18 -12.65
N GLN A 14 38.93 16.34 -13.91
CA GLN A 14 39.66 17.51 -14.40
C GLN A 14 38.73 18.68 -14.77
N LEU A 15 37.41 18.46 -14.79
CA LEU A 15 36.44 19.53 -15.06
C LEU A 15 36.33 20.49 -13.85
N PRO A 16 35.94 21.76 -14.08
CA PRO A 16 35.61 22.68 -12.99
C PRO A 16 34.49 22.12 -12.11
N THR A 17 34.57 22.32 -10.78
CA THR A 17 33.69 21.70 -9.77
C THR A 17 32.19 21.90 -10.05
N ALA A 18 31.82 23.04 -10.64
CA ALA A 18 30.44 23.35 -11.02
C ALA A 18 29.89 22.44 -12.14
N ARG A 19 30.74 21.91 -13.03
CA ARG A 19 30.37 21.03 -14.15
C ARG A 19 30.61 19.54 -13.88
N GLN A 20 31.32 19.22 -12.79
CA GLN A 20 31.57 17.83 -12.39
C GLN A 20 30.29 17.09 -12.01
N ALA A 21 29.27 17.80 -11.51
CA ALA A 21 27.97 17.21 -11.17
C ALA A 21 27.17 16.84 -12.43
N ASP A 22 27.15 17.72 -13.43
CA ASP A 22 26.39 17.52 -14.68
C ASP A 22 27.04 16.48 -15.61
N ALA A 23 28.37 16.33 -15.54
CA ALA A 23 29.13 15.36 -16.34
C ALA A 23 29.07 13.92 -15.78
N ARG A 24 28.36 13.69 -14.67
CA ARG A 24 28.27 12.36 -14.05
C ARG A 24 27.51 11.40 -14.97
N PRO A 25 28.09 10.24 -15.32
CA PRO A 25 27.40 9.27 -16.16
C PRO A 25 26.15 8.76 -15.44
N THR A 26 24.99 8.84 -16.11
CA THR A 26 23.68 8.64 -15.49
C THR A 26 22.88 7.46 -16.07
N VAL A 27 23.38 6.75 -17.08
CA VAL A 27 22.57 5.72 -17.75
C VAL A 27 23.40 4.51 -18.17
N VAL A 28 23.08 3.35 -17.61
CA VAL A 28 23.44 2.04 -18.19
C VAL A 28 22.14 1.28 -18.42
N LEU A 29 21.68 1.25 -19.67
CA LEU A 29 20.52 0.46 -20.06
C LEU A 29 20.93 -1.02 -20.05
N SER A 30 20.56 -1.72 -18.99
CA SER A 30 20.67 -3.18 -18.88
C SER A 30 19.35 -3.80 -19.36
N LEU A 31 19.42 -4.74 -20.30
CA LEU A 31 18.30 -5.55 -20.79
C LEU A 31 18.31 -6.93 -20.14
N LEU A 32 18.64 -7.00 -18.85
CA LEU A 32 18.74 -8.27 -18.13
C LEU A 32 17.36 -8.77 -17.73
N THR A 33 17.14 -10.08 -17.85
CA THR A 33 15.94 -10.72 -17.32
C THR A 33 15.97 -10.69 -15.78
N LYS A 34 14.81 -10.90 -15.15
CA LYS A 34 14.72 -10.91 -13.68
C LYS A 34 15.63 -11.98 -13.06
N GLU A 35 15.71 -13.15 -13.70
CA GLU A 35 16.54 -14.27 -13.25
C GLU A 35 18.05 -13.93 -13.26
N LEU A 36 18.49 -13.12 -14.23
CA LEU A 36 19.88 -12.66 -14.30
C LEU A 36 20.19 -11.54 -13.30
N ARG A 37 19.18 -10.72 -12.94
CA ARG A 37 19.31 -9.71 -11.88
C ARG A 37 19.38 -10.33 -10.49
N ASP A 38 18.64 -11.41 -10.27
CA ASP A 38 18.64 -12.14 -9.00
C ASP A 38 19.90 -13.03 -8.83
N ALA A 39 20.79 -13.08 -9.82
CA ALA A 39 22.01 -13.89 -9.78
C ALA A 39 23.17 -13.17 -9.08
N VAL A 40 23.98 -13.93 -8.34
CA VAL A 40 25.13 -13.43 -7.56
C VAL A 40 26.14 -12.63 -8.41
N HIS A 41 26.27 -12.97 -9.70
CA HIS A 41 27.18 -12.28 -10.61
C HIS A 41 26.75 -10.85 -10.95
N TYR A 42 25.46 -10.54 -10.84
CA TYR A 42 24.95 -9.20 -11.12
C TYR A 42 25.35 -8.22 -10.02
N GLU A 43 25.28 -8.61 -8.74
CA GLU A 43 25.80 -7.81 -7.62
C GLU A 43 27.31 -7.57 -7.74
N GLN A 44 28.07 -8.61 -8.14
CA GLN A 44 29.51 -8.50 -8.39
C GLN A 44 29.81 -7.50 -9.51
N ALA A 45 29.01 -7.50 -10.58
CA ALA A 45 29.14 -6.57 -11.69
C ALA A 45 28.82 -5.12 -11.26
N LEU A 46 27.75 -4.89 -10.50
CA LEU A 46 27.41 -3.58 -9.95
C LEU A 46 28.53 -3.04 -9.05
N LYS A 47 29.10 -3.88 -8.20
CA LYS A 47 30.21 -3.52 -7.33
C LYS A 47 31.44 -3.10 -8.14
N LEU A 48 31.85 -3.92 -9.12
CA LEU A 48 32.99 -3.61 -10.00
C LEU A 48 32.79 -2.30 -10.79
N LEU A 49 31.55 -1.98 -11.15
CA LEU A 49 31.21 -0.76 -11.89
C LEU A 49 31.13 0.46 -10.97
N GLY A 50 30.65 0.30 -9.73
CA GLY A 50 30.67 1.34 -8.71
C GLY A 50 32.10 1.72 -8.32
N ASP A 51 32.97 0.74 -8.10
CA ASP A 51 34.39 0.94 -7.76
C ASP A 51 35.17 1.63 -8.90
N ALA A 52 34.69 1.52 -10.14
CA ALA A 52 35.29 2.15 -11.31
C ALA A 52 35.03 3.68 -11.40
N TYR A 53 34.05 4.21 -10.68
CA TYR A 53 33.73 5.64 -10.64
C TYR A 53 33.45 6.08 -9.18
N PRO A 54 34.49 6.24 -8.34
CA PRO A 54 34.33 6.47 -6.91
C PRO A 54 33.84 7.89 -6.57
N THR A 55 33.21 8.02 -5.41
CA THR A 55 32.74 9.30 -4.84
C THR A 55 33.29 9.51 -3.42
N ASP A 56 33.48 10.78 -3.04
CA ASP A 56 33.88 11.17 -1.67
C ASP A 56 32.76 10.98 -0.63
N ASP A 57 31.52 10.72 -1.07
CA ASP A 57 30.35 10.50 -0.22
C ASP A 57 29.87 9.05 -0.36
N ALA A 58 30.10 8.24 0.68
CA ALA A 58 29.71 6.84 0.73
C ALA A 58 28.18 6.61 0.61
N LEU A 59 27.35 7.64 0.78
CA LEU A 59 25.89 7.55 0.69
C LEU A 59 25.35 7.78 -0.73
N ASN A 60 26.15 8.37 -1.62
CA ASN A 60 25.81 8.66 -3.01
C ASN A 60 26.67 7.83 -3.97
N PRO A 61 26.10 6.86 -4.71
CA PRO A 61 26.86 6.13 -5.71
C PRO A 61 27.38 7.10 -6.79
N GLY A 62 28.61 6.88 -7.25
CA GLY A 62 29.22 7.72 -8.30
C GLY A 62 28.58 7.60 -9.67
N VAL A 63 27.83 6.52 -9.89
CA VAL A 63 27.00 6.29 -11.07
C VAL A 63 25.56 6.09 -10.62
N GLN A 64 24.64 6.80 -11.26
CA GLN A 64 23.22 6.56 -11.09
C GLN A 64 22.81 5.41 -12.01
N TRP A 65 22.24 4.35 -11.43
CA TRP A 65 21.78 3.18 -12.15
C TRP A 65 20.31 3.35 -12.50
N LEU A 66 20.04 3.49 -13.80
CA LEU A 66 18.70 3.52 -14.37
C LEU A 66 18.53 2.26 -15.20
N GLU A 67 17.77 1.31 -14.67
CA GLU A 67 17.53 0.04 -15.33
C GLU A 67 16.09 -0.04 -15.84
N ALA A 68 15.95 -0.53 -17.07
CA ALA A 68 14.65 -0.83 -17.64
C ALA A 68 14.38 -2.33 -17.50
N GLU A 69 13.13 -2.71 -17.24
CA GLU A 69 12.76 -4.12 -17.24
C GLU A 69 12.84 -4.69 -18.66
N PHE A 70 13.32 -5.94 -18.77
CA PHE A 70 13.26 -6.68 -20.01
C PHE A 70 11.79 -6.95 -20.37
N LEU A 71 11.29 -6.26 -21.40
CA LEU A 71 9.96 -6.46 -21.94
C LEU A 71 10.06 -7.31 -23.21
N SER A 72 9.55 -8.54 -23.16
CA SER A 72 9.52 -9.44 -24.31
C SER A 72 8.72 -8.88 -25.50
N THR A 73 7.81 -7.93 -25.25
CA THR A 73 7.08 -7.19 -26.28
C THR A 73 7.97 -6.28 -27.12
N LEU A 74 9.16 -5.91 -26.65
CA LEU A 74 10.13 -5.15 -27.43
C LEU A 74 10.99 -6.04 -28.35
N MET A 75 10.95 -7.37 -28.18
CA MET A 75 11.67 -8.32 -29.05
C MET A 75 11.11 -8.37 -30.48
N SER A 76 9.86 -7.95 -30.68
CA SER A 76 9.25 -7.88 -32.02
C SER A 76 9.71 -6.67 -32.83
N VAL A 77 10.49 -5.77 -32.23
CA VAL A 77 11.01 -4.57 -32.88
C VAL A 77 12.36 -4.90 -33.52
N GLY A 78 12.38 -5.13 -34.83
CA GLY A 78 13.54 -5.56 -35.59
C GLY A 78 14.49 -4.44 -36.00
N SER A 79 14.11 -3.17 -35.83
CA SER A 79 14.99 -2.04 -36.13
C SER A 79 14.65 -0.77 -35.33
N VAL A 80 15.62 0.15 -35.22
CA VAL A 80 15.41 1.49 -34.60
C VAL A 80 14.32 2.28 -35.34
N ARG A 81 14.20 2.11 -36.67
CA ARG A 81 13.15 2.77 -37.45
C ARG A 81 11.76 2.24 -37.10
N GLU A 82 11.63 0.92 -37.01
CA GLU A 82 10.39 0.25 -36.57
C GLU A 82 10.04 0.64 -35.13
N ALA A 83 11.03 0.76 -34.24
CA ALA A 83 10.84 1.26 -32.88
C ALA A 83 10.23 2.67 -32.86
N LEU A 84 10.77 3.58 -33.69
CA LEU A 84 10.30 4.96 -33.82
C LEU A 84 8.93 5.08 -34.47
N GLU A 85 8.53 4.13 -35.31
CA GLU A 85 7.20 4.07 -35.94
C GLU A 85 6.14 3.47 -35.00
N GLU A 86 6.52 2.51 -34.15
CA GLU A 86 5.64 1.89 -33.14
C GLU A 86 5.50 2.73 -31.87
N LEU A 87 6.53 3.50 -31.51
CA LEU A 87 6.54 4.38 -30.33
C LEU A 87 5.30 5.28 -30.25
N PRO A 88 4.94 6.09 -31.26
CA PRO A 88 3.74 6.95 -31.25
C PRO A 88 2.43 6.19 -31.10
N LYS A 89 2.37 4.92 -31.53
CA LYS A 89 1.20 4.06 -31.39
C LYS A 89 1.04 3.57 -29.95
N SER A 90 2.14 3.46 -29.21
CA SER A 90 2.13 3.25 -27.75
C SER A 90 1.86 4.57 -27.00
N SER A 91 0.58 4.93 -26.90
CA SER A 91 0.13 6.27 -26.45
C SER A 91 0.75 6.74 -25.13
N ARG A 92 1.03 5.82 -24.18
CA ARG A 92 1.60 6.14 -22.86
C ARG A 92 3.11 6.34 -22.84
N LEU A 93 3.88 5.52 -23.56
CA LEU A 93 5.34 5.64 -23.58
C LEU A 93 5.77 6.85 -24.40
N PHE A 94 5.13 7.07 -25.55
CA PHE A 94 5.44 8.22 -26.40
C PHE A 94 5.00 9.54 -25.81
N SER A 95 3.84 9.62 -25.14
CA SER A 95 3.45 10.84 -24.40
C SER A 95 4.43 11.14 -23.28
N SER A 96 4.81 10.13 -22.48
CA SER A 96 5.77 10.29 -21.39
C SER A 96 7.16 10.71 -21.88
N ALA A 97 7.65 10.09 -22.96
CA ALA A 97 8.95 10.41 -23.55
C ALA A 97 8.95 11.77 -24.25
N SER A 98 7.86 12.14 -24.94
CA SER A 98 7.71 13.45 -25.59
C SER A 98 7.63 14.58 -24.57
N GLU A 99 6.96 14.36 -23.45
CA GLU A 99 6.90 15.33 -22.36
C GLU A 99 8.23 15.44 -21.61
N TRP A 100 8.93 14.32 -21.40
CA TRP A 100 10.28 14.34 -20.85
C TRP A 100 11.25 15.12 -21.73
N ALA A 101 11.21 14.90 -23.05
CA ALA A 101 11.99 15.66 -24.01
C ALA A 101 11.63 17.16 -23.98
N LYS A 102 10.34 17.51 -23.93
CA LYS A 102 9.90 18.90 -23.79
C LYS A 102 10.36 19.54 -22.47
N ALA A 103 10.36 18.78 -21.37
CA ALA A 103 10.81 19.26 -20.07
C ALA A 103 12.34 19.46 -19.99
N LEU A 104 13.11 18.63 -20.70
CA LEU A 104 14.58 18.74 -20.79
C LEU A 104 15.05 20.00 -21.52
N TYR A 105 14.25 20.48 -22.47
CA TYR A 105 14.55 21.69 -23.25
C TYR A 105 13.68 22.89 -22.86
N ALA A 106 12.84 22.76 -21.83
CA ALA A 106 12.13 23.91 -21.26
C ALA A 106 13.15 24.78 -20.51
N GLU A 107 13.30 26.04 -20.91
CA GLU A 107 14.11 26.98 -20.14
C GLU A 107 13.59 27.06 -18.70
N PRO A 108 14.48 27.11 -17.69
CA PRO A 108 14.08 27.17 -16.30
C PRO A 108 13.26 28.45 -16.07
N ALA A 109 11.96 28.30 -15.90
CA ALA A 109 11.09 29.38 -15.47
C ALA A 109 11.66 29.92 -14.15
N GLN A 110 12.02 31.20 -14.15
CA GLN A 110 12.52 31.91 -12.98
C GLN A 110 11.58 31.63 -11.81
N ALA A 111 12.10 30.97 -10.78
CA ALA A 111 11.40 30.73 -9.54
C ALA A 111 10.92 32.08 -8.99
N GLN A 112 9.62 32.35 -9.11
CA GLN A 112 9.00 33.49 -8.48
C GLN A 112 9.21 33.34 -6.97
N ALA A 113 9.98 34.26 -6.41
CA ALA A 113 10.13 34.38 -4.97
C ALA A 113 8.75 34.56 -4.34
N LEU A 114 8.43 33.68 -3.39
CA LEU A 114 7.23 33.74 -2.57
C LEU A 114 7.11 35.13 -1.91
N PRO A 115 5.90 35.72 -1.82
CA PRO A 115 5.71 36.94 -1.05
C PRO A 115 5.97 36.62 0.43
N VAL A 116 6.97 37.28 1.01
CA VAL A 116 7.14 37.37 2.47
C VAL A 116 6.00 38.25 2.98
N PRO A 117 5.10 37.75 3.85
CA PRO A 117 4.11 38.63 4.47
C PRO A 117 4.82 39.57 5.46
N PRO A 118 4.30 40.80 5.64
CA PRO A 118 4.90 41.77 6.55
C PRO A 118 4.89 41.23 7.98
N THR A 119 6.02 41.44 8.66
CA THR A 119 6.25 41.14 10.07
C THR A 119 5.42 42.05 10.97
N ASP A 120 4.15 41.72 11.16
CA ASP A 120 3.33 42.19 12.28
C ASP A 120 2.28 41.13 12.62
N GLY A 121 2.42 40.46 13.79
CA GLY A 121 1.39 39.58 14.35
C GLY A 121 1.79 38.13 14.66
N ALA A 122 2.88 37.89 15.42
CA ALA A 122 3.32 36.55 15.83
C ALA A 122 2.24 35.71 16.59
N ASN A 123 1.22 36.35 17.17
CA ASN A 123 0.15 35.67 17.90
C ASN A 123 -0.96 35.10 16.98
N ALA A 124 -1.22 35.68 15.81
CA ALA A 124 -2.30 35.24 14.90
C ALA A 124 -1.87 34.10 13.97
N THR A 125 -0.59 34.04 13.60
CA THR A 125 -0.02 32.95 12.77
C THR A 125 0.13 31.64 13.56
N THR A 126 0.43 31.74 14.85
CA THR A 126 0.57 30.58 15.75
C THR A 126 -0.79 29.89 15.95
N SER A 127 -1.87 30.65 16.12
CA SER A 127 -3.22 30.08 16.26
C SER A 127 -3.70 29.39 14.98
N ALA A 128 -3.39 29.94 13.80
CA ALA A 128 -3.78 29.34 12.52
C ALA A 128 -3.05 28.00 12.25
N ARG A 129 -1.75 27.90 12.60
CA ARG A 129 -1.00 26.64 12.49
C ARG A 129 -1.54 25.57 13.45
N GLN A 130 -1.79 25.95 14.70
CA GLN A 130 -2.35 25.04 15.69
C GLN A 130 -3.73 24.53 15.27
N GLU A 131 -4.55 25.40 14.66
CA GLU A 131 -5.83 25.03 14.10
C GLU A 131 -5.71 24.02 12.95
N HIS A 132 -4.80 24.24 11.98
CA HIS A 132 -4.53 23.25 10.94
C HIS A 132 -4.00 21.93 11.50
N ALA A 133 -3.17 21.96 12.55
CA ALA A 133 -2.70 20.76 13.22
C ALA A 133 -3.85 20.01 13.92
N ARG A 134 -4.77 20.71 14.60
CA ARG A 134 -5.97 20.08 15.19
C ARG A 134 -6.85 19.45 14.13
N ARG A 135 -7.10 20.14 13.01
CA ARG A 135 -7.86 19.57 11.90
C ARG A 135 -7.21 18.32 11.32
N LEU A 136 -5.88 18.35 11.12
CA LEU A 136 -5.15 17.18 10.65
C LEU A 136 -5.25 16.01 11.64
N HIS A 137 -5.13 16.28 12.94
CA HIS A 137 -5.31 15.29 13.99
C HIS A 137 -6.72 14.66 13.92
N ASP A 138 -7.77 15.49 13.83
CA ASP A 138 -9.16 15.01 13.80
C ASP A 138 -9.48 14.20 12.55
N VAL A 139 -8.97 14.64 11.38
CA VAL A 139 -9.05 13.89 10.12
C VAL A 139 -8.36 12.53 10.25
N CYS A 140 -7.14 12.48 10.80
CA CYS A 140 -6.41 11.23 10.96
C CYS A 140 -7.08 10.29 11.99
N LYS A 141 -7.60 10.84 13.09
CA LYS A 141 -8.36 10.08 14.09
C LYS A 141 -9.62 9.46 13.49
N ALA A 142 -10.34 10.19 12.65
CA ALA A 142 -11.51 9.66 11.94
C ALA A 142 -11.15 8.62 10.86
N ALA A 143 -9.96 8.71 10.27
CA ALA A 143 -9.47 7.76 9.27
C ALA A 143 -8.93 6.46 9.89
N GLU A 144 -8.39 6.48 11.12
CA GLU A 144 -7.80 5.32 11.79
C GLU A 144 -8.81 4.21 12.09
N PHE A 145 -10.02 4.57 12.52
CA PHE A 145 -11.06 3.62 12.92
C PHE A 145 -11.91 3.08 11.76
N ALA A 146 -11.66 3.50 10.51
CA ALA A 146 -12.55 3.26 9.36
C ALA A 146 -14.03 3.66 9.60
N ASP A 147 -14.34 4.32 10.72
CA ASP A 147 -15.67 4.73 11.19
C ASP A 147 -16.10 6.09 10.67
N SER A 148 -15.27 6.75 9.86
CA SER A 148 -15.74 7.84 9.03
C SER A 148 -16.73 7.26 8.00
N GLY A 149 -18.01 7.57 8.19
CA GLY A 149 -19.11 7.07 7.37
C GLY A 149 -18.96 7.32 5.86
N ALA A 150 -19.96 6.90 5.09
CA ALA A 150 -20.01 6.85 3.62
C ALA A 150 -19.61 8.14 2.83
N THR A 151 -19.33 9.24 3.53
CA THR A 151 -18.85 10.53 3.05
C THR A 151 -17.33 10.68 2.98
N SER A 152 -16.52 9.71 3.43
CA SER A 152 -15.06 9.83 3.26
C SER A 152 -14.66 9.81 1.77
N ALA A 153 -13.66 10.62 1.41
CA ALA A 153 -13.11 10.62 0.06
C ALA A 153 -12.41 9.28 -0.19
N ILE A 154 -12.77 8.59 -1.27
CA ILE A 154 -12.10 7.34 -1.65
C ILE A 154 -10.71 7.70 -2.14
N LEU A 155 -9.67 7.14 -1.52
CA LEU A 155 -8.32 7.22 -2.08
C LEU A 155 -8.27 6.33 -3.32
N ALA A 156 -8.23 6.94 -4.50
CA ALA A 156 -8.08 6.22 -5.76
C ALA A 156 -6.64 5.70 -5.91
N THR A 157 -6.35 4.61 -5.22
CA THR A 157 -5.10 3.86 -5.39
C THR A 157 -5.10 3.16 -6.75
N GLU A 158 -3.90 2.84 -7.25
CA GLU A 158 -3.74 2.17 -8.54
C GLU A 158 -4.61 0.89 -8.69
N PRO A 159 -4.70 -0.01 -7.67
CA PRO A 159 -5.60 -1.17 -7.74
C PRO A 159 -7.07 -0.78 -7.96
N LEU A 160 -7.55 0.28 -7.31
CA LEU A 160 -8.93 0.75 -7.47
C LEU A 160 -9.16 1.44 -8.81
N ILE A 161 -8.20 2.22 -9.29
CA ILE A 161 -8.26 2.81 -10.64
C ILE A 161 -8.29 1.69 -11.70
N ASN A 162 -7.53 0.62 -11.50
CA ASN A 162 -7.55 -0.53 -12.40
C ASN A 162 -8.90 -1.23 -12.42
N LEU A 163 -9.67 -1.24 -11.32
CA LEU A 163 -11.05 -1.70 -11.34
C LEU A 163 -11.88 -0.95 -12.39
N GLY A 164 -11.81 0.39 -12.40
CA GLY A 164 -12.53 1.19 -13.38
C GLY A 164 -12.03 0.98 -14.81
N LYS A 165 -10.70 0.86 -15.02
CA LYS A 165 -10.15 0.60 -16.37
C LYS A 165 -10.62 -0.73 -16.97
N HIS A 166 -10.70 -1.78 -16.15
CA HIS A 166 -11.03 -3.13 -16.61
C HIS A 166 -12.54 -3.42 -16.57
N TYR A 167 -13.26 -2.84 -15.61
CA TYR A 167 -14.66 -3.18 -15.31
C TYR A 167 -15.57 -1.94 -15.30
N ALA A 168 -15.24 -0.89 -16.06
CA ALA A 168 -16.19 0.19 -16.31
C ALA A 168 -17.42 -0.34 -17.06
N ASN A 169 -17.20 -1.04 -18.18
CA ASN A 169 -18.28 -1.51 -19.05
C ASN A 169 -18.77 -2.94 -18.75
N GLU A 170 -18.21 -3.60 -17.73
CA GLU A 170 -18.52 -4.99 -17.39
C GLU A 170 -18.67 -5.17 -15.88
N LEU A 171 -19.34 -6.25 -15.45
CA LEU A 171 -19.43 -6.58 -14.03
C LEU A 171 -18.07 -7.08 -13.50
N PRO A 172 -17.57 -6.53 -12.38
CA PRO A 172 -16.32 -6.99 -11.78
C PRO A 172 -16.46 -8.44 -11.34
N ASN A 173 -15.45 -9.24 -11.65
CA ASN A 173 -15.43 -10.66 -11.32
C ASN A 173 -14.00 -11.11 -10.99
N LEU A 174 -13.55 -10.83 -9.77
CA LEU A 174 -12.14 -10.87 -9.40
C LEU A 174 -11.86 -11.10 -7.92
N LEU A 175 -10.60 -11.42 -7.62
CA LEU A 175 -10.05 -11.43 -6.27
C LEU A 175 -9.20 -10.17 -6.04
N MET A 176 -9.43 -9.49 -4.91
CA MET A 176 -8.56 -8.41 -4.43
C MET A 176 -7.66 -8.95 -3.32
N ILE A 177 -6.46 -9.34 -3.72
CA ILE A 177 -5.48 -9.97 -2.84
C ILE A 177 -4.64 -8.89 -2.16
N GLY A 178 -4.51 -8.92 -0.84
CA GLY A 178 -3.70 -7.94 -0.12
C GLY A 178 -3.17 -8.47 1.21
N ALA A 179 -2.02 -7.96 1.65
CA ALA A 179 -1.51 -8.25 2.99
C ALA A 179 -2.47 -7.72 4.08
N LYS A 180 -2.21 -8.06 5.35
CA LYS A 180 -2.93 -7.42 6.46
C LYS A 180 -2.57 -5.92 6.51
N GLY A 181 -3.57 -5.07 6.78
CA GLY A 181 -3.41 -3.61 6.71
C GLY A 181 -3.37 -3.03 5.29
N ALA A 182 -3.53 -3.83 4.23
CA ALA A 182 -3.53 -3.34 2.85
C ALA A 182 -4.78 -2.53 2.46
N GLY A 183 -5.81 -2.46 3.32
CA GLY A 183 -7.04 -1.70 3.06
C GLY A 183 -8.20 -2.52 2.48
N LYS A 184 -8.24 -3.84 2.69
CA LYS A 184 -9.34 -4.74 2.27
C LYS A 184 -10.70 -4.30 2.83
N THR A 185 -10.86 -4.37 4.15
CA THR A 185 -12.08 -3.95 4.86
C THR A 185 -12.44 -2.50 4.59
N PHE A 186 -11.46 -1.60 4.51
CA PHE A 186 -11.70 -0.20 4.14
C PHE A 186 -12.33 -0.10 2.74
N THR A 187 -11.75 -0.76 1.73
CA THR A 187 -12.28 -0.76 0.35
C THR A 187 -13.66 -1.41 0.30
N PHE A 188 -13.88 -2.49 1.04
CA PHE A 188 -15.17 -3.14 1.18
C PHE A 188 -16.24 -2.16 1.72
N ARG A 189 -15.96 -1.46 2.83
CA ARG A 189 -16.88 -0.46 3.40
C ARG A 189 -17.18 0.67 2.42
N GLN A 190 -16.19 1.11 1.63
CA GLN A 190 -16.41 2.12 0.59
C GLN A 190 -17.35 1.63 -0.53
N LEU A 191 -17.20 0.38 -0.98
CA LEU A 191 -18.11 -0.24 -1.95
C LEU A 191 -19.54 -0.32 -1.41
N VAL A 192 -19.70 -0.87 -0.20
CA VAL A 192 -21.00 -1.07 0.45
C VAL A 192 -21.67 0.28 0.74
N GLY A 193 -20.94 1.24 1.31
CA GLY A 193 -21.47 2.56 1.66
C GLY A 193 -21.94 3.36 0.43
N VAL A 194 -21.28 3.22 -0.71
CA VAL A 194 -21.71 3.84 -1.97
C VAL A 194 -22.93 3.13 -2.57
N GLY A 195 -23.03 1.81 -2.40
CA GLY A 195 -24.21 0.99 -2.68
C GLY A 195 -24.41 0.58 -4.15
N THR A 196 -23.76 1.24 -5.11
CA THR A 196 -23.81 0.87 -6.53
C THR A 196 -22.43 0.95 -7.18
N TRP A 197 -22.12 0.03 -8.09
CA TRP A 197 -20.86 -0.01 -8.83
C TRP A 197 -20.58 1.28 -9.61
N GLN A 198 -21.61 1.81 -10.29
CA GLN A 198 -21.53 3.02 -11.10
C GLN A 198 -21.08 4.24 -10.27
N ARG A 199 -21.73 4.46 -9.11
CA ARG A 199 -21.35 5.55 -8.19
C ARG A 199 -19.97 5.33 -7.59
N PHE A 200 -19.57 4.09 -7.32
CA PHE A 200 -18.24 3.81 -6.81
C PHE A 200 -17.16 4.22 -7.82
N LEU A 201 -17.32 3.83 -9.09
CA LEU A 201 -16.43 4.25 -10.17
C LEU A 201 -16.48 5.77 -10.43
N SER A 202 -17.63 6.42 -10.24
CA SER A 202 -17.72 7.88 -10.35
C SER A 202 -16.88 8.62 -9.31
N LYS A 203 -16.80 8.09 -8.08
CA LYS A 203 -15.91 8.62 -7.03
C LYS A 203 -14.42 8.43 -7.39
N LEU A 204 -14.11 7.48 -8.28
CA LEU A 204 -12.76 7.24 -8.82
C LEU A 204 -12.49 8.04 -10.11
N GLY A 205 -13.41 8.92 -10.53
CA GLY A 205 -13.24 9.78 -11.71
C GLY A 205 -13.70 9.18 -13.04
N PHE A 206 -14.41 8.04 -13.03
CA PHE A 206 -14.96 7.44 -14.25
C PHE A 206 -16.36 8.01 -14.56
N ALA A 207 -16.66 8.22 -15.84
CA ALA A 207 -17.92 8.80 -16.25
C ALA A 207 -19.09 7.81 -16.07
N LEU A 208 -20.19 8.27 -15.46
CA LEU A 208 -21.40 7.47 -15.27
C LEU A 208 -21.93 6.90 -16.59
N ALA A 209 -21.92 7.68 -17.67
CA ALA A 209 -22.43 7.27 -18.98
C ALA A 209 -21.69 6.07 -19.60
N SER A 210 -20.43 5.84 -19.20
CA SER A 210 -19.59 4.73 -19.68
C SER A 210 -19.39 3.68 -18.60
N THR A 211 -20.33 3.54 -17.66
CA THR A 211 -20.21 2.55 -16.59
C THR A 211 -21.49 1.71 -16.45
N THR A 212 -21.29 0.41 -16.32
CA THR A 212 -22.36 -0.55 -16.06
C THR A 212 -22.89 -0.35 -14.65
N ASP A 213 -24.19 -0.10 -14.52
CA ASP A 213 -24.83 -0.03 -13.21
C ASP A 213 -25.13 -1.42 -12.64
N ALA A 214 -24.87 -1.55 -11.34
CA ALA A 214 -25.07 -2.77 -10.57
C ALA A 214 -25.15 -2.43 -9.08
N ALA A 215 -26.07 -3.08 -8.36
CA ALA A 215 -26.17 -2.96 -6.91
C ALA A 215 -25.01 -3.68 -6.22
N ILE A 216 -24.49 -3.13 -5.12
CA ILE A 216 -23.48 -3.80 -4.30
C ILE A 216 -24.20 -4.64 -3.24
N PHE A 217 -23.91 -5.94 -3.20
CA PHE A 217 -24.52 -6.87 -2.25
C PHE A 217 -23.44 -7.54 -1.38
N PRO A 218 -23.28 -7.14 -0.11
CA PRO A 218 -22.36 -7.82 0.79
C PRO A 218 -22.88 -9.21 1.17
N VAL A 219 -22.06 -10.24 0.97
CA VAL A 219 -22.40 -11.64 1.29
C VAL A 219 -21.70 -12.09 2.58
N LEU A 220 -20.44 -11.68 2.76
CA LEU A 220 -19.61 -11.92 3.94
C LEU A 220 -18.85 -10.62 4.28
N TRP A 221 -18.71 -10.31 5.55
CA TRP A 221 -18.04 -9.09 6.03
C TRP A 221 -17.23 -9.37 7.30
N SER A 222 -16.26 -8.49 7.58
CA SER A 222 -15.42 -8.57 8.78
C SER A 222 -16.19 -8.32 10.07
N ASP A 223 -15.74 -8.94 11.16
CA ASP A 223 -16.24 -8.70 12.52
C ASP A 223 -16.08 -7.26 12.99
N ASN A 224 -15.18 -6.50 12.35
CA ASN A 224 -14.99 -5.09 12.62
C ASN A 224 -16.13 -4.21 12.07
N ILE A 225 -17.10 -4.78 11.34
CA ILE A 225 -18.27 -4.08 10.81
C ILE A 225 -19.49 -4.53 11.60
N GLU A 226 -20.08 -3.59 12.35
CA GLU A 226 -21.25 -3.87 13.18
C GLU A 226 -22.50 -4.12 12.32
N ASP A 227 -23.12 -5.30 12.46
CA ASP A 227 -24.32 -5.67 11.72
C ASP A 227 -25.59 -5.18 12.43
N LYS A 228 -26.02 -3.97 12.06
CA LYS A 228 -27.27 -3.35 12.54
C LYS A 228 -28.36 -3.39 11.46
N PRO A 229 -29.65 -3.47 11.85
CA PRO A 229 -30.77 -3.38 10.90
C PRO A 229 -30.74 -2.13 10.01
N ASP A 230 -30.26 -1.01 10.55
CA ASP A 230 -30.07 0.28 9.88
C ASP A 230 -28.60 0.54 9.48
N GLY A 231 -27.74 -0.47 9.60
CA GLY A 231 -26.32 -0.41 9.26
C GLY A 231 -26.03 -0.51 7.76
N GLU A 232 -24.79 -0.21 7.39
CA GLU A 232 -24.35 -0.15 5.98
C GLU A 232 -24.57 -1.47 5.21
N ILE A 233 -24.37 -2.62 5.87
CA ILE A 233 -24.58 -3.96 5.30
C ILE A 233 -26.06 -4.15 4.93
N LYS A 234 -26.97 -3.99 5.90
CA LYS A 234 -28.40 -4.26 5.71
C LYS A 234 -29.06 -3.25 4.78
N LEU A 235 -28.60 -2.00 4.78
CA LEU A 235 -29.05 -1.01 3.81
C LEU A 235 -28.65 -1.40 2.37
N ALA A 236 -27.42 -1.88 2.14
CA ALA A 236 -26.98 -2.31 0.82
C ALA A 236 -27.71 -3.58 0.33
N GLN A 237 -27.84 -4.58 1.20
CA GLN A 237 -28.61 -5.80 0.92
C GLN A 237 -30.08 -5.48 0.63
N GLY A 238 -30.71 -4.67 1.49
CA GLY A 238 -32.11 -4.28 1.37
C GLY A 238 -32.42 -3.52 0.08
N ARG A 239 -31.55 -2.59 -0.35
CA ARG A 239 -31.70 -1.89 -1.64
C ARG A 239 -31.67 -2.85 -2.82
N THR A 240 -30.77 -3.84 -2.80
CA THR A 240 -30.70 -4.83 -3.88
C THR A 240 -31.96 -5.68 -3.92
N LEU A 241 -32.46 -6.12 -2.76
CA LEU A 241 -33.71 -6.89 -2.68
C LEU A 241 -34.92 -6.06 -3.14
N ASP A 242 -34.98 -4.76 -2.84
CA ASP A 242 -36.05 -3.88 -3.34
C ASP A 242 -36.11 -3.86 -4.87
N LEU A 243 -34.96 -3.85 -5.56
CA LEU A 243 -34.89 -3.82 -7.03
C LEU A 243 -35.46 -5.10 -7.66
N ILE A 244 -35.34 -6.24 -6.97
CA ILE A 244 -35.86 -7.53 -7.43
C ILE A 244 -37.15 -7.96 -6.72
N ARG A 245 -37.77 -7.07 -5.93
CA ARG A 245 -38.96 -7.36 -5.11
C ARG A 245 -38.77 -8.59 -4.20
N GLY A 246 -37.56 -8.78 -3.69
CA GLY A 246 -37.19 -9.88 -2.80
C GLY A 246 -37.61 -9.65 -1.34
N ASP A 247 -37.69 -10.73 -0.58
CA ASP A 247 -38.08 -10.68 0.84
C ASP A 247 -36.89 -10.36 1.75
N LYS A 248 -36.92 -9.16 2.37
CA LYS A 248 -35.90 -8.70 3.31
C LYS A 248 -35.86 -9.49 4.62
N GLN A 249 -36.93 -10.21 4.98
CA GLN A 249 -36.99 -11.00 6.21
C GLN A 249 -36.05 -12.22 6.16
N LEU A 250 -35.66 -12.64 4.96
CA LEU A 250 -34.77 -13.77 4.73
C LEU A 250 -33.28 -13.38 4.74
N LEU A 251 -32.96 -12.10 4.92
CA LEU A 251 -31.57 -11.64 5.04
C LEU A 251 -30.91 -12.20 6.30
N LEU A 252 -29.81 -12.92 6.11
CA LEU A 252 -29.04 -13.50 7.20
C LEU A 252 -28.21 -12.43 7.91
N GLY A 253 -28.29 -12.37 9.24
CA GLY A 253 -27.37 -11.56 10.05
C GLY A 253 -25.97 -12.21 10.15
N ALA A 254 -24.98 -11.43 10.58
CA ALA A 254 -23.58 -11.87 10.70
C ALA A 254 -23.43 -13.15 11.53
N SER A 255 -24.15 -13.22 12.66
CA SER A 255 -24.13 -14.38 13.55
C SER A 255 -24.76 -15.63 12.92
N ALA A 256 -25.76 -15.46 12.05
CA ALA A 256 -26.37 -16.57 11.32
C ALA A 256 -25.44 -17.08 10.21
N VAL A 257 -24.83 -16.18 9.44
CA VAL A 257 -23.81 -16.54 8.43
C VAL A 257 -22.65 -17.28 9.08
N ARG A 258 -22.10 -16.76 10.18
CA ARG A 258 -21.04 -17.41 10.94
C ARG A 258 -21.43 -18.79 11.42
N ARG A 259 -22.63 -18.95 11.99
CA ARG A 259 -23.12 -20.24 12.47
C ARG A 259 -23.20 -21.27 11.34
N LEU A 260 -23.71 -20.89 10.17
CA LEU A 260 -23.77 -21.78 9.00
C LEU A 260 -22.38 -22.24 8.56
N ILE A 261 -21.39 -21.34 8.57
CA ILE A 261 -20.00 -21.69 8.26
C ILE A 261 -19.42 -22.63 9.33
N GLU A 262 -19.61 -22.32 10.61
CA GLU A 262 -19.11 -23.16 11.71
C GLU A 262 -19.75 -24.56 11.74
N GLU A 263 -21.04 -24.67 11.42
CA GLU A 263 -21.76 -25.94 11.28
C GLU A 263 -21.24 -26.73 10.08
N ALA A 264 -21.04 -26.08 8.93
CA ALA A 264 -20.44 -26.71 7.75
C ALA A 264 -19.00 -27.16 8.00
N LEU A 265 -18.20 -26.42 8.79
CA LEU A 265 -16.84 -26.86 9.14
C LEU A 265 -16.83 -28.11 10.05
N LYS A 266 -17.83 -28.24 10.93
CA LYS A 266 -18.01 -29.42 11.80
C LYS A 266 -18.55 -30.63 11.03
N SER A 267 -19.42 -30.37 10.06
CA SER A 267 -20.03 -31.38 9.18
C SER A 267 -19.87 -30.93 7.72
N PRO A 268 -18.69 -31.16 7.12
CA PRO A 268 -18.37 -30.69 5.77
C PRO A 268 -19.39 -31.14 4.73
N PRO A 269 -19.80 -30.25 3.81
CA PRO A 269 -20.56 -30.64 2.64
C PRO A 269 -19.69 -31.48 1.69
N ASP A 270 -20.32 -32.30 0.85
CA ASP A 270 -19.61 -33.04 -0.21
C ASP A 270 -18.89 -32.07 -1.18
N HIS A 271 -19.51 -30.91 -1.44
CA HIS A 271 -18.99 -29.86 -2.30
C HIS A 271 -19.15 -28.49 -1.63
N TRP A 272 -18.03 -27.85 -1.31
CA TRP A 272 -18.03 -26.50 -0.75
C TRP A 272 -18.52 -25.44 -1.74
N GLU A 273 -18.45 -25.71 -3.04
CA GLU A 273 -19.07 -24.90 -4.09
C GLU A 273 -20.58 -24.74 -3.86
N ASP A 274 -21.28 -25.84 -3.56
CA ASP A 274 -22.73 -25.85 -3.35
C ASP A 274 -23.10 -25.09 -2.08
N PHE A 275 -22.30 -25.22 -1.02
CA PHE A 275 -22.48 -24.44 0.22
C PHE A 275 -22.48 -22.93 -0.04
N TRP A 276 -21.50 -22.42 -0.81
CA TRP A 276 -21.43 -21.00 -1.12
C TRP A 276 -22.59 -20.54 -2.01
N ASP A 277 -23.01 -21.38 -2.95
CA ASP A 277 -24.13 -21.07 -3.85
C ASP A 277 -25.45 -20.99 -3.08
N ASP A 278 -25.67 -21.93 -2.17
CA ASP A 278 -26.83 -21.94 -1.28
C ASP A 278 -26.80 -20.77 -0.30
N LEU A 279 -25.64 -20.41 0.24
CA LEU A 279 -25.51 -19.26 1.13
C LEU A 279 -25.89 -17.95 0.43
N ILE A 280 -25.48 -17.77 -0.83
CA ILE A 280 -25.86 -16.62 -1.65
C ILE A 280 -27.36 -16.70 -1.96
N ALA A 281 -27.85 -17.84 -2.46
CA ALA A 281 -29.25 -18.02 -2.85
C ALA A 281 -30.24 -17.77 -1.71
N ARG A 282 -29.94 -18.25 -0.50
CA ARG A 282 -30.77 -18.04 0.70
C ARG A 282 -30.97 -16.57 1.04
N GLN A 283 -29.95 -15.74 0.83
CA GLN A 283 -30.06 -14.30 1.07
C GLN A 283 -30.93 -13.58 0.03
N PHE A 284 -31.25 -14.25 -1.09
CA PHE A 284 -32.22 -13.81 -2.10
C PHE A 284 -33.59 -14.48 -1.92
N GLY A 285 -33.78 -15.26 -0.85
CA GLY A 285 -35.00 -16.01 -0.59
C GLY A 285 -35.19 -17.24 -1.48
N LEU A 286 -34.12 -17.73 -2.09
CA LEU A 286 -34.14 -18.90 -2.98
C LEU A 286 -33.62 -20.12 -2.22
N LEU A 287 -34.43 -21.19 -2.17
CA LEU A 287 -34.09 -22.44 -1.48
C LEU A 287 -33.43 -23.47 -2.39
N GLU A 288 -33.57 -23.33 -3.71
CA GLU A 288 -33.06 -24.25 -4.72
C GLU A 288 -32.46 -23.50 -5.92
N GLY A 289 -31.58 -24.17 -6.66
CA GLY A 289 -31.02 -23.68 -7.93
C GLY A 289 -29.80 -22.76 -7.83
N GLY A 290 -29.32 -22.47 -6.62
CA GLY A 290 -28.03 -21.82 -6.34
C GLY A 290 -27.79 -20.53 -7.13
N LEU A 291 -26.56 -20.34 -7.63
CA LEU A 291 -26.18 -19.17 -8.43
C LEU A 291 -27.03 -19.00 -9.70
N ARG A 292 -27.47 -20.08 -10.33
CA ARG A 292 -28.28 -20.01 -11.56
C ARG A 292 -29.65 -19.36 -11.28
N ALA A 293 -30.30 -19.75 -10.19
CA ALA A 293 -31.57 -19.17 -9.78
C ALA A 293 -31.43 -17.68 -9.41
N VAL A 294 -30.34 -17.32 -8.71
CA VAL A 294 -30.02 -15.92 -8.40
C VAL A 294 -29.83 -15.10 -9.68
N ASN A 295 -29.06 -15.61 -10.65
CA ASN A 295 -28.83 -14.93 -11.93
C ASN A 295 -30.13 -14.75 -12.73
N GLN A 296 -31.00 -15.76 -12.75
CA GLN A 296 -32.31 -15.67 -13.41
C GLN A 296 -33.22 -14.65 -12.74
N SER A 297 -33.23 -14.59 -11.40
CA SER A 297 -34.01 -13.59 -10.65
C SER A 297 -33.55 -12.16 -10.96
N LEU A 298 -32.23 -11.94 -11.00
CA LEU A 298 -31.63 -10.65 -11.39
C LEU A 298 -32.00 -10.28 -12.84
N ALA A 299 -31.88 -11.22 -13.77
CA ALA A 299 -32.20 -11.02 -15.18
C ALA A 299 -33.68 -10.69 -15.40
N ALA A 300 -34.60 -11.39 -14.72
CA ALA A 300 -36.04 -11.16 -14.81
C ALA A 300 -36.45 -9.73 -14.40
N HIS A 301 -35.67 -9.11 -13.51
CA HIS A 301 -35.87 -7.75 -13.03
C HIS A 301 -34.95 -6.72 -13.70
N SER A 302 -34.24 -7.10 -14.77
CA SER A 302 -33.25 -6.24 -15.45
C SER A 302 -32.24 -5.60 -14.49
N THR A 303 -31.92 -6.30 -13.40
CA THR A 303 -31.06 -5.82 -12.32
C THR A 303 -29.73 -6.54 -12.39
N ARG A 304 -28.65 -5.86 -12.01
CA ARG A 304 -27.33 -6.47 -11.86
C ARG A 304 -26.84 -6.30 -10.43
N ALA A 305 -26.08 -7.28 -9.94
CA ALA A 305 -25.52 -7.24 -8.59
C ALA A 305 -24.03 -7.59 -8.60
N VAL A 306 -23.25 -6.95 -7.72
CA VAL A 306 -21.86 -7.32 -7.43
C VAL A 306 -21.82 -7.86 -6.02
N PHE A 307 -21.53 -9.14 -5.88
CA PHE A 307 -21.33 -9.77 -4.59
C PHE A 307 -19.98 -9.39 -4.01
N VAL A 308 -19.94 -8.93 -2.78
CA VAL A 308 -18.70 -8.52 -2.12
C VAL A 308 -18.47 -9.35 -0.85
N PHE A 309 -17.23 -9.82 -0.70
CA PHE A 309 -16.80 -10.68 0.42
C PHE A 309 -15.57 -10.07 1.09
N ASP A 310 -15.63 -9.86 2.40
CA ASP A 310 -14.49 -9.49 3.26
C ASP A 310 -14.55 -10.30 4.56
N GLY A 311 -13.48 -10.29 5.37
CA GLY A 311 -13.48 -10.98 6.67
C GLY A 311 -13.36 -12.49 6.58
N ILE A 312 -12.73 -13.03 5.51
CA ILE A 312 -12.49 -14.48 5.37
C ILE A 312 -11.69 -14.99 6.57
N GLU A 313 -10.71 -14.21 7.06
CA GLU A 313 -9.93 -14.54 8.24
C GLU A 313 -10.72 -14.56 9.55
N ASP A 314 -11.84 -13.83 9.62
CA ASP A 314 -12.73 -13.81 10.77
C ASP A 314 -13.69 -15.02 10.75
N ALA A 315 -14.04 -15.49 9.55
CA ALA A 315 -14.87 -16.68 9.34
C ALA A 315 -14.06 -17.99 9.47
N PHE A 316 -12.81 -17.99 9.01
CA PHE A 316 -11.92 -19.16 9.00
C PHE A 316 -10.63 -18.84 9.77
N LYS A 317 -10.60 -19.16 11.07
CA LYS A 317 -9.48 -18.78 11.97
C LYS A 317 -8.12 -19.37 11.57
N ASP A 318 -8.12 -20.56 10.97
CA ASP A 318 -6.91 -21.23 10.50
C ASP A 318 -7.11 -21.73 9.06
N ALA A 319 -6.41 -21.11 8.11
CA ALA A 319 -6.45 -21.52 6.71
C ALA A 319 -5.68 -22.83 6.44
N ASN A 320 -4.92 -23.36 7.40
CA ASN A 320 -4.19 -24.61 7.27
C ASN A 320 -5.04 -25.85 7.62
N ASP A 321 -6.16 -25.66 8.32
CA ASP A 321 -7.13 -26.72 8.54
C ASP A 321 -7.71 -27.17 7.20
N ASP A 322 -7.76 -28.48 6.94
CA ASP A 322 -8.09 -28.99 5.60
C ASP A 322 -9.51 -28.62 5.18
N HIS A 323 -10.50 -28.70 6.08
CA HIS A 323 -11.89 -28.30 5.78
C HIS A 323 -11.99 -26.79 5.50
N SER A 324 -11.31 -25.98 6.32
CA SER A 324 -11.24 -24.52 6.10
C SER A 324 -10.55 -24.19 4.78
N ALA A 325 -9.47 -24.89 4.44
CA ALA A 325 -8.74 -24.68 3.20
C ALA A 325 -9.58 -25.01 1.96
N GLU A 326 -10.39 -26.07 2.02
CA GLU A 326 -11.34 -26.45 0.96
C GLU A 326 -12.46 -25.41 0.81
N ALA A 327 -13.06 -24.98 1.92
CA ALA A 327 -14.08 -23.94 1.94
C ALA A 327 -13.59 -22.62 1.32
N ILE A 328 -12.41 -22.15 1.75
CA ILE A 328 -11.78 -20.95 1.22
C ILE A 328 -11.45 -21.14 -0.27
N ARG A 329 -10.87 -22.28 -0.66
CA ARG A 329 -10.55 -22.56 -2.07
C ARG A 329 -11.80 -22.50 -2.97
N ALA A 330 -12.93 -23.05 -2.52
CA ALA A 330 -14.20 -22.98 -3.24
C ALA A 330 -14.68 -21.52 -3.40
N LEU A 331 -14.54 -20.70 -2.37
CA LEU A 331 -14.85 -19.26 -2.43
C LEU A 331 -13.92 -18.51 -3.40
N LEU A 332 -12.60 -18.78 -3.37
CA LEU A 332 -11.65 -18.16 -4.29
C LEU A 332 -11.91 -18.53 -5.75
N ARG A 333 -12.55 -19.68 -6.01
CA ARG A 333 -12.98 -20.11 -7.34
C ARG A 333 -14.33 -19.57 -7.77
N LEU A 334 -15.07 -18.89 -6.89
CA LEU A 334 -16.36 -18.25 -7.23
C LEU A 334 -16.31 -17.40 -8.51
N PRO A 335 -15.24 -16.60 -8.79
CA PRO A 335 -15.17 -15.87 -10.05
C PRO A 335 -15.20 -16.75 -11.29
N ASN A 336 -14.63 -17.97 -11.25
CA ASN A 336 -14.70 -18.89 -12.38
C ASN A 336 -16.13 -19.37 -12.60
N ARG A 337 -16.80 -19.78 -11.51
CA ARG A 337 -18.18 -20.29 -11.54
C ARG A 337 -19.17 -19.22 -12.02
N ILE A 338 -19.01 -17.97 -11.60
CA ILE A 338 -19.83 -16.85 -12.08
C ILE A 338 -19.58 -16.58 -13.58
N SER A 339 -18.36 -16.79 -14.09
CA SER A 339 -18.06 -16.62 -15.52
C SER A 339 -18.67 -17.70 -16.41
N GLU A 340 -19.02 -18.86 -15.87
CA GLU A 340 -19.64 -19.97 -16.61
C GLU A 340 -21.14 -19.78 -16.85
N LEU A 341 -21.73 -18.71 -16.29
CA LEU A 341 -23.16 -18.45 -16.39
C LEU A 341 -23.53 -17.73 -17.67
N GLU A 342 -24.57 -18.24 -18.33
CA GLU A 342 -25.19 -17.57 -19.48
C GLU A 342 -25.91 -16.29 -19.04
N ASN A 343 -25.85 -15.25 -19.89
CA ASN A 343 -26.47 -13.94 -19.62
C ASN A 343 -26.17 -13.40 -18.22
N ARG A 344 -24.88 -13.37 -17.87
CA ARG A 344 -24.37 -12.97 -16.56
C ARG A 344 -24.91 -11.60 -16.11
N CYS A 345 -25.75 -11.61 -15.09
CA CYS A 345 -26.28 -10.43 -14.40
C CYS A 345 -25.62 -10.19 -13.04
N MET A 346 -24.59 -10.97 -12.69
CA MET A 346 -23.87 -10.82 -11.44
C MET A 346 -22.34 -10.85 -11.59
N GLY A 347 -21.68 -10.13 -10.69
CA GLY A 347 -20.23 -10.12 -10.52
C GLY A 347 -19.83 -10.45 -9.09
N THR A 348 -18.53 -10.59 -8.84
CA THR A 348 -18.00 -10.76 -7.49
C THR A 348 -16.68 -10.01 -7.29
N ILE A 349 -16.48 -9.51 -6.07
CA ILE A 349 -15.21 -8.99 -5.56
C ILE A 349 -14.94 -9.68 -4.23
N VAL A 350 -13.94 -10.54 -4.21
CA VAL A 350 -13.52 -11.26 -3.00
C VAL A 350 -12.24 -10.64 -2.46
N PHE A 351 -12.31 -10.00 -1.31
CA PHE A 351 -11.15 -9.51 -0.58
C PHE A 351 -10.53 -10.66 0.20
N VAL A 352 -9.25 -10.95 -0.07
CA VAL A 352 -8.57 -12.09 0.55
C VAL A 352 -7.15 -11.73 0.96
N ARG A 353 -6.71 -12.27 2.09
CA ARG A 353 -5.32 -12.12 2.51
C ARG A 353 -4.37 -12.94 1.65
N ALA A 354 -3.18 -12.40 1.38
CA ALA A 354 -2.19 -13.07 0.55
C ALA A 354 -1.73 -14.44 1.11
N ASP A 355 -1.59 -14.57 2.42
CA ASP A 355 -1.25 -15.82 3.11
C ASP A 355 -2.37 -16.87 2.96
N TYR A 356 -3.64 -16.47 3.04
CA TYR A 356 -4.77 -17.38 2.82
C TYR A 356 -4.79 -17.93 1.39
N VAL A 357 -4.46 -17.10 0.40
CA VAL A 357 -4.33 -17.56 -0.99
C VAL A 357 -3.18 -18.56 -1.12
N GLN A 358 -2.01 -18.27 -0.53
CA GLN A 358 -0.83 -19.13 -0.60
C GLN A 358 -1.07 -20.50 0.06
N THR A 359 -1.72 -20.53 1.23
CA THR A 359 -2.03 -21.78 1.93
C THR A 359 -3.06 -22.64 1.18
N THR A 360 -4.07 -22.01 0.58
CA THR A 360 -5.22 -22.73 0.00
C THR A 360 -5.01 -23.13 -1.46
N ILE A 361 -4.26 -22.35 -2.24
CA ILE A 361 -3.95 -22.62 -3.65
C ILE A 361 -2.56 -23.28 -3.75
N ARG A 362 -2.54 -24.61 -3.62
CA ARG A 362 -1.29 -25.42 -3.64
C ARG A 362 -0.71 -25.64 -5.06
N GLN A 363 -1.53 -25.50 -6.11
CA GLN A 363 -1.12 -25.69 -7.51
C GLN A 363 -1.37 -24.42 -8.34
N ASN A 364 -0.50 -24.13 -9.30
CA ASN A 364 -0.60 -22.98 -10.22
C ASN A 364 -0.73 -21.61 -9.55
N LEU A 365 -0.23 -21.46 -8.31
CA LEU A 365 -0.29 -20.21 -7.55
C LEU A 365 0.26 -19.01 -8.34
N GLY A 366 1.37 -19.19 -9.08
CA GLY A 366 1.97 -18.13 -9.89
C GLY A 366 1.01 -17.57 -10.95
N GLN A 367 0.36 -18.45 -11.72
CA GLN A 367 -0.64 -18.06 -12.72
C GLN A 367 -1.86 -17.40 -12.07
N TRP A 368 -2.28 -17.93 -10.93
CA TRP A 368 -3.38 -17.40 -10.15
C TRP A 368 -3.12 -15.96 -9.66
N LEU A 369 -1.94 -15.73 -9.08
CA LEU A 369 -1.51 -14.41 -8.62
C LEU A 369 -1.33 -13.44 -9.79
N GLN A 370 -0.81 -13.90 -10.92
CA GLN A 370 -0.62 -13.07 -12.12
C GLN A 370 -1.95 -12.55 -12.67
N ARG A 371 -3.00 -13.38 -12.70
CA ARG A 371 -4.34 -12.99 -13.16
C ARG A 371 -4.91 -11.80 -12.39
N PHE A 372 -4.66 -11.71 -11.09
CA PHE A 372 -5.19 -10.68 -10.20
C PHE A 372 -4.18 -9.61 -9.80
N GLN A 373 -2.96 -9.66 -10.36
CA GLN A 373 -1.87 -8.73 -10.02
C GLN A 373 -2.28 -7.24 -10.16
N PRO A 374 -3.03 -6.81 -11.20
CA PRO A 374 -3.42 -5.41 -11.36
C PRO A 374 -4.34 -4.88 -10.24
N PHE A 375 -5.01 -5.79 -9.52
CA PHE A 375 -5.98 -5.48 -8.46
C PHE A 375 -5.42 -5.77 -7.06
N ARG A 376 -4.14 -6.16 -6.96
CA ARG A 376 -3.50 -6.48 -5.70
C ARG A 376 -3.45 -5.24 -4.82
N LEU A 377 -4.06 -5.32 -3.64
CA LEU A 377 -4.02 -4.26 -2.65
C LEU A 377 -2.61 -4.23 -2.03
N GLN A 378 -1.81 -3.29 -2.49
CA GLN A 378 -0.45 -3.05 -2.02
C GLN A 378 -0.20 -1.54 -1.94
N TRP A 379 0.53 -1.14 -0.91
CA TRP A 379 0.97 0.24 -0.75
C TRP A 379 2.38 0.35 -1.31
N ASN A 380 2.53 1.25 -2.28
CA ASN A 380 3.81 1.67 -2.85
C ASN A 380 4.09 3.14 -2.44
N PRO A 381 5.31 3.65 -2.68
CA PRO A 381 5.67 5.02 -2.33
C PRO A 381 4.74 6.10 -2.92
N GLU A 382 4.23 5.88 -4.12
CA GLU A 382 3.31 6.82 -4.77
C GLU A 382 1.96 6.87 -4.06
N SER A 383 1.35 5.71 -3.79
CA SER A 383 0.09 5.59 -3.03
C SER A 383 0.24 6.12 -1.60
N PHE A 384 1.41 5.95 -0.99
CA PHE A 384 1.75 6.51 0.32
C PHE A 384 1.72 8.04 0.30
N LEU A 385 2.39 8.67 -0.67
CA LEU A 385 2.35 10.13 -0.81
C LEU A 385 0.95 10.64 -1.16
N ARG A 386 0.20 9.93 -2.01
CA ARG A 386 -1.20 10.28 -2.31
C ARG A 386 -2.08 10.28 -1.06
N LEU A 387 -1.93 9.29 -0.18
CA LEU A 387 -2.65 9.26 1.09
C LEU A 387 -2.29 10.46 1.97
N ALA A 388 -0.98 10.75 2.13
CA ALA A 388 -0.55 11.92 2.89
C ALA A 388 -1.11 13.23 2.33
N PHE A 389 -1.12 13.37 1.00
CA PHE A 389 -1.64 14.56 0.33
C PHE A 389 -3.15 14.69 0.49
N MET A 390 -3.89 13.59 0.31
CA MET A 390 -5.34 13.55 0.52
C MET A 390 -5.73 13.94 1.95
N LEU A 391 -5.07 13.40 2.96
CA LEU A 391 -5.31 13.76 4.37
C LEU A 391 -4.98 15.24 4.63
N SER A 392 -3.94 15.76 3.96
CA SER A 392 -3.55 17.17 4.06
C SER A 392 -4.58 18.11 3.42
N CYS A 393 -5.17 17.72 2.29
CA CYS A 393 -6.27 18.46 1.66
C CYS A 393 -7.51 18.47 2.56
N GLN A 394 -7.89 17.31 3.13
CA GLN A 394 -9.02 17.23 4.07
C GLN A 394 -8.82 18.09 5.33
N ALA A 395 -7.57 18.25 5.77
CA ALA A 395 -7.21 19.13 6.88
C ALA A 395 -7.15 20.63 6.51
N GLY A 396 -7.33 20.99 5.23
CA GLY A 396 -7.26 22.36 4.73
C GLY A 396 -5.84 22.92 4.60
N ILE A 397 -4.81 22.06 4.54
CA ILE A 397 -3.41 22.47 4.42
C ILE A 397 -3.09 22.96 3.00
N HIS A 398 -3.76 22.40 2.00
CA HIS A 398 -3.66 22.80 0.60
C HIS A 398 -4.91 23.59 0.21
N SER A 399 -4.76 24.66 -0.58
CA SER A 399 -5.90 25.46 -1.04
C SER A 399 -6.79 24.63 -1.98
N ASP A 400 -8.09 24.87 -1.90
CA ASP A 400 -9.22 24.12 -2.51
C ASP A 400 -9.25 24.03 -4.06
N GLN A 401 -8.12 24.29 -4.74
CA GLN A 401 -8.03 24.24 -6.21
C GLN A 401 -7.52 22.88 -6.70
N SER A 402 -8.48 21.95 -6.78
CA SER A 402 -8.72 21.01 -7.89
C SER A 402 -7.52 20.39 -8.63
N LYS A 403 -6.51 19.89 -7.92
CA LYS A 403 -5.77 18.74 -8.44
C LYS A 403 -6.11 17.55 -7.55
N SER A 404 -6.86 16.61 -8.12
CA SER A 404 -7.13 15.37 -7.41
C SER A 404 -5.78 14.69 -7.14
N ALA A 405 -5.61 14.07 -5.97
CA ALA A 405 -4.37 13.39 -5.59
C ALA A 405 -3.92 12.38 -6.67
N GLU A 406 -4.87 11.88 -7.47
CA GLU A 406 -4.65 10.98 -8.59
C GLU A 406 -3.93 11.64 -9.78
N SER A 407 -4.20 12.92 -10.05
CA SER A 407 -3.64 13.65 -11.20
C SER A 407 -2.17 14.04 -11.01
N LEU A 408 -1.70 14.11 -9.76
CA LEU A 408 -0.35 14.51 -9.43
C LEU A 408 0.64 13.34 -9.60
N ARG A 409 1.77 13.63 -10.24
CA ARG A 409 2.93 12.72 -10.31
C ARG A 409 3.66 12.69 -8.97
N ILE A 410 4.49 11.66 -8.78
CA ILE A 410 5.27 11.48 -7.54
C ILE A 410 6.12 12.71 -7.17
N GLU A 411 6.77 13.36 -8.14
CA GLU A 411 7.58 14.57 -7.89
C GLU A 411 6.72 15.79 -7.54
N GLU A 412 5.53 15.92 -8.13
CA GLU A 412 4.58 16.98 -7.77
C GLU A 412 4.02 16.75 -6.36
N LEU A 413 3.68 15.50 -6.02
CA LEU A 413 3.27 15.13 -4.66
C LEU A 413 4.37 15.45 -3.64
N LYS A 414 5.64 15.16 -3.97
CA LYS A 414 6.79 15.51 -3.11
C LYS A 414 6.92 17.01 -2.90
N ILE A 415 6.65 17.82 -3.93
CA ILE A 415 6.68 19.28 -3.85
C ILE A 415 5.54 19.79 -2.98
N GLU A 416 4.31 19.36 -3.25
CA GLU A 416 3.13 19.77 -2.49
C GLU A 416 3.28 19.44 -1.01
N LEU A 417 3.69 18.20 -0.69
CA LEU A 417 3.86 17.72 0.68
C LEU A 417 4.97 18.44 1.47
N GLN A 418 5.76 19.33 0.85
CA GLN A 418 6.66 20.21 1.61
C GLN A 418 5.87 21.14 2.54
N ARG A 419 4.63 21.51 2.21
CA ARG A 419 3.77 22.26 3.13
C ARG A 419 3.40 21.48 4.38
N LEU A 420 3.37 20.14 4.29
CA LEU A 420 3.08 19.27 5.42
C LEU A 420 4.32 19.09 6.31
N TRP A 421 5.43 18.56 5.76
CA TRP A 421 6.61 18.13 6.53
C TRP A 421 7.94 18.74 6.07
N GLY A 422 7.90 19.66 5.11
CA GLY A 422 9.04 20.34 4.49
C GLY A 422 9.92 19.47 3.60
N LYS A 423 10.91 20.09 2.98
CA LYS A 423 11.80 19.40 2.02
C LYS A 423 12.78 18.43 2.68
N LYS A 424 13.30 18.79 3.85
CA LYS A 424 14.28 18.04 4.66
C LYS A 424 13.92 18.11 6.14
N LEU A 425 14.43 17.21 6.98
CA LEU A 425 14.26 17.24 8.44
C LEU A 425 15.04 18.36 9.18
N GLY A 426 15.47 19.38 8.43
CA GLY A 426 16.09 20.59 8.92
C GLY A 426 15.84 21.72 7.92
N SER A 427 16.72 22.73 7.91
CA SER A 427 16.70 23.74 6.84
C SER A 427 17.08 23.12 5.49
N GLU A 428 16.73 23.77 4.38
CA GLU A 428 17.07 23.25 3.04
C GLU A 428 18.58 23.06 2.83
N LYS A 429 19.38 23.93 3.47
CA LYS A 429 20.85 23.90 3.45
C LYS A 429 21.45 22.82 4.37
N SER A 430 20.65 22.17 5.20
CA SER A 430 21.14 21.14 6.10
C SER A 430 21.54 19.85 5.37
N LYS A 431 22.44 19.08 5.99
CA LYS A 431 22.80 17.71 5.58
C LYS A 431 21.79 16.65 6.06
N GLU A 432 20.61 17.08 6.50
CA GLU A 432 19.55 16.18 6.94
C GLU A 432 18.86 15.50 5.75
N ALA A 433 18.25 14.34 6.03
CA ALA A 433 17.51 13.58 5.04
C ALA A 433 16.28 14.35 4.51
N HIS A 434 15.85 14.02 3.29
CA HIS A 434 14.58 14.47 2.74
C HIS A 434 13.42 13.96 3.59
N SER A 435 12.44 14.83 3.91
CA SER A 435 11.38 14.49 4.85
C SER A 435 10.52 13.33 4.34
N ALA A 436 10.03 13.39 3.08
CA ALA A 436 9.21 12.32 2.50
C ALA A 436 9.90 10.94 2.57
N ARG A 437 11.17 10.89 2.19
CA ARG A 437 12.00 9.68 2.27
C ARG A 437 12.19 9.21 3.70
N TRP A 438 12.42 10.14 4.64
CA TRP A 438 12.59 9.78 6.04
C TRP A 438 11.29 9.23 6.64
N VAL A 439 10.15 9.88 6.42
CA VAL A 439 8.86 9.42 6.93
C VAL A 439 8.54 8.05 6.35
N TYR A 440 8.67 7.86 5.03
CA TYR A 440 8.50 6.56 4.40
C TYR A 440 9.38 5.50 5.07
N THR A 441 10.68 5.77 5.22
CA THR A 441 11.61 4.79 5.81
C THR A 441 11.32 4.50 7.29
N ALA A 442 10.85 5.49 8.05
CA ALA A 442 10.55 5.34 9.46
C ALA A 442 9.31 4.46 9.71
N LEU A 443 8.34 4.50 8.78
CA LEU A 443 7.09 3.73 8.86
C LEU A 443 7.14 2.40 8.11
N CYS A 444 8.10 2.24 7.20
CA CYS A 444 8.27 1.06 6.39
C CYS A 444 8.94 -0.09 7.17
N ASP A 445 8.56 -1.32 6.84
CA ASP A 445 9.37 -2.48 7.22
C ASP A 445 10.70 -2.49 6.43
N LEU A 446 11.65 -3.32 6.83
CA LEU A 446 12.94 -3.39 6.13
C LEU A 446 12.85 -4.09 4.76
N LYS A 447 11.66 -4.56 4.34
CA LYS A 447 11.37 -5.13 3.00
C LYS A 447 10.75 -4.12 2.04
N GLY A 448 10.49 -2.88 2.46
CA GLY A 448 9.88 -1.88 1.59
C GLY A 448 8.35 -1.80 1.68
N ASN A 449 7.70 -2.60 2.53
CA ASN A 449 6.24 -2.56 2.69
C ASN A 449 5.82 -1.49 3.70
N VAL A 450 4.76 -0.76 3.34
CA VAL A 450 4.13 0.24 4.20
C VAL A 450 2.65 -0.11 4.39
N GLN A 451 2.06 0.30 5.51
CA GLN A 451 0.63 0.22 5.75
C GLN A 451 0.05 1.63 5.87
N ALA A 452 -1.12 1.86 5.28
CA ALA A 452 -1.80 3.16 5.39
C ALA A 452 -2.11 3.55 6.83
N ARG A 453 -2.48 2.57 7.67
CA ARG A 453 -2.78 2.80 9.09
C ARG A 453 -1.58 3.40 9.83
N ASP A 454 -0.36 2.97 9.52
CA ASP A 454 0.85 3.52 10.13
C ASP A 454 1.07 4.99 9.75
N LEU A 455 0.78 5.37 8.50
CA LEU A 455 0.85 6.77 8.07
C LEU A 455 -0.22 7.63 8.74
N VAL A 456 -1.46 7.15 8.79
CA VAL A 456 -2.57 7.85 9.46
C VAL A 456 -2.25 8.08 10.93
N ARG A 457 -1.77 7.02 11.63
CA ARG A 457 -1.36 7.08 13.02
C ARG A 457 -0.17 8.04 13.24
N PHE A 458 0.81 8.01 12.36
CA PHE A 458 1.93 8.93 12.39
C PHE A 458 1.51 10.38 12.27
N LEU A 459 0.64 10.69 11.31
CA LEU A 459 0.13 12.05 11.15
C LEU A 459 -0.75 12.47 12.33
N LYS A 460 -1.57 11.57 12.90
CA LYS A 460 -2.35 11.78 14.14
C LYS A 460 -1.43 12.27 15.27
N PHE A 461 -0.42 11.49 15.64
CA PHE A 461 0.48 11.82 16.75
C PHE A 461 1.36 13.04 16.46
N ALA A 462 1.88 13.17 15.24
CA ALA A 462 2.69 14.33 14.87
C ALA A 462 1.87 15.63 14.93
N ALA A 463 0.60 15.58 14.50
CA ALA A 463 -0.32 16.70 14.53
C ALA A 463 -0.77 17.05 15.96
N GLU A 464 -0.99 16.05 16.82
CA GLU A 464 -1.29 16.25 18.25
C GLU A 464 -0.17 17.04 18.94
N LEU A 465 1.08 16.60 18.76
CA LEU A 465 2.25 17.29 19.30
C LEU A 465 2.38 18.73 18.75
N GLU A 466 2.07 18.93 17.47
CA GLU A 466 2.14 20.25 16.85
C GLU A 466 1.01 21.18 17.33
N SER A 467 -0.17 20.65 17.63
CA SER A 467 -1.33 21.42 18.10
C SER A 467 -1.11 22.08 19.46
N THR A 468 -0.18 21.54 20.27
CA THR A 468 0.19 22.04 21.60
C THR A 468 1.49 22.85 21.59
N ARG A 469 2.18 22.92 20.44
CA ARG A 469 3.46 23.61 20.31
C ARG A 469 3.26 25.13 20.30
N THR A 470 3.96 25.82 21.20
CA THR A 470 3.89 27.29 21.35
C THR A 470 5.00 28.04 20.60
N VAL A 471 6.14 27.38 20.34
CA VAL A 471 7.30 28.01 19.68
C VAL A 471 7.30 27.69 18.19
N GLN A 472 7.10 28.71 17.35
CA GLN A 472 7.16 28.58 15.90
C GLN A 472 8.62 28.61 15.41
N THR A 473 9.16 27.43 15.07
CA THR A 473 10.55 27.30 14.59
C THR A 473 10.64 27.09 13.07
N TRP A 474 9.55 26.66 12.44
CA TRP A 474 9.52 26.24 11.04
C TRP A 474 8.35 26.90 10.31
N PRO A 475 8.55 28.02 9.59
CA PRO A 475 7.46 28.74 8.92
C PRO A 475 7.02 28.10 7.59
N ASP A 476 7.83 27.20 7.02
CA ASP A 476 7.67 26.61 5.70
C ASP A 476 6.78 25.35 5.67
N ARG A 477 6.35 24.86 6.85
CA ARG A 477 5.66 23.57 7.00
C ARG A 477 4.74 23.53 8.22
N LEU A 478 3.77 22.63 8.21
CA LEU A 478 2.91 22.37 9.36
C LEU A 478 3.62 21.55 10.44
N LEU A 479 4.20 20.40 10.10
CA LEU A 479 4.79 19.47 11.06
C LEU A 479 6.28 19.76 11.27
N ALA A 480 6.66 20.07 12.51
CA ALA A 480 8.05 20.28 12.86
C ALA A 480 8.83 18.93 12.85
N PRO A 481 10.12 18.90 12.45
CA PRO A 481 10.96 17.70 12.54
C PRO A 481 11.02 17.09 13.94
N GLU A 482 10.94 17.90 14.99
CA GLU A 482 10.90 17.43 16.38
C GLU A 482 9.60 16.67 16.68
N SER A 483 8.45 17.22 16.24
CA SER A 483 7.12 16.59 16.39
C SER A 483 7.08 15.27 15.62
N MET A 484 7.58 15.25 14.38
CA MET A 484 7.67 14.03 13.56
C MET A 484 8.54 12.95 14.23
N ARG A 485 9.72 13.29 14.73
CA ARG A 485 10.58 12.31 15.42
C ARG A 485 9.95 11.78 16.72
N LYS A 486 9.27 12.65 17.47
CA LYS A 486 8.59 12.29 18.73
C LYS A 486 7.33 11.44 18.53
N ALA A 487 6.70 11.49 17.35
CA ALA A 487 5.54 10.67 17.04
C ALA A 487 5.89 9.18 16.82
N ILE A 488 7.12 8.87 16.40
CA ILE A 488 7.55 7.50 16.03
C ILE A 488 7.41 6.49 17.18
N PRO A 489 7.86 6.78 18.43
CA PRO A 489 7.66 5.88 19.56
C PRO A 489 6.19 5.48 19.78
N ASP A 490 5.28 6.46 19.81
CA ASP A 490 3.85 6.21 20.05
C ASP A 490 3.23 5.40 18.89
N CYS A 491 3.63 5.70 17.65
CA CYS A 491 3.25 4.90 16.48
C CYS A 491 3.68 3.44 16.60
N SER A 492 4.91 3.22 17.04
CA SER A 492 5.50 1.91 17.18
C SER A 492 4.83 1.09 18.28
N ILE A 493 4.49 1.73 19.40
CA ILE A 493 3.77 1.09 20.51
C ILE A 493 2.38 0.62 20.06
N GLU A 494 1.58 1.51 19.45
CA GLU A 494 0.25 1.13 18.95
C GLU A 494 0.35 0.05 17.86
N LYS A 495 1.31 0.16 16.92
CA LYS A 495 1.51 -0.87 15.89
C LYS A 495 1.86 -2.23 16.50
N VAL A 496 2.77 -2.28 17.46
CA VAL A 496 3.18 -3.56 18.08
C VAL A 496 2.03 -4.16 18.89
N ASN A 497 1.27 -3.35 19.62
CA ASN A 497 0.10 -3.82 20.37
C ASN A 497 -0.97 -4.42 19.44
N GLU A 498 -1.24 -3.74 18.33
CA GLU A 498 -2.10 -4.26 17.26
C GLU A 498 -1.52 -5.56 16.70
N ALA A 499 -0.28 -5.54 16.21
CA ALA A 499 0.37 -6.67 15.56
C ALA A 499 0.50 -7.91 16.48
N LYS A 500 0.64 -7.74 17.80
CA LYS A 500 0.62 -8.83 18.79
C LYS A 500 -0.72 -9.59 18.79
N SER A 501 -1.83 -8.90 18.59
CA SER A 501 -3.14 -9.56 18.50
C SER A 501 -3.35 -10.30 17.18
N GLU A 502 -2.55 -9.96 16.16
CA GLU A 502 -2.80 -10.34 14.76
C GLU A 502 -1.78 -11.33 14.19
N ILE A 503 -0.56 -11.33 14.71
CA ILE A 503 0.59 -12.06 14.17
C ILE A 503 1.09 -13.03 15.25
N ALA A 504 0.71 -14.29 15.12
CA ALA A 504 1.06 -15.33 16.09
C ALA A 504 2.57 -15.47 16.35
N PRO A 505 3.48 -15.42 15.33
CA PRO A 505 4.92 -15.42 15.59
C PRO A 505 5.38 -14.23 16.45
N LEU A 506 4.87 -13.02 16.19
CA LEU A 506 5.22 -11.83 16.95
C LEU A 506 4.72 -11.93 18.39
N LYS A 507 3.47 -12.37 18.58
CA LYS A 507 2.89 -12.62 19.90
C LYS A 507 3.77 -13.58 20.71
N LYS A 508 4.08 -14.74 20.13
CA LYS A 508 4.92 -15.77 20.73
C LYS A 508 6.30 -15.23 21.13
N TRP A 509 6.91 -14.42 20.27
CA TRP A 509 8.19 -13.81 20.57
C TRP A 509 8.10 -12.80 21.73
N THR A 510 7.07 -11.97 21.75
CA THR A 510 6.89 -10.98 22.83
C THR A 510 6.58 -11.62 24.17
N GLU A 511 5.75 -12.67 24.20
CA GLU A 511 5.51 -13.47 25.40
C GLU A 511 6.79 -14.15 25.90
N LEU A 512 7.66 -14.61 24.98
CA LEU A 512 8.95 -15.20 25.34
C LEU A 512 9.90 -14.17 25.98
N LEU A 513 9.98 -12.95 25.43
CA LEU A 513 10.78 -11.87 26.00
C LEU A 513 10.27 -11.49 27.40
N GLU A 514 8.94 -11.43 27.59
CA GLU A 514 8.30 -11.13 28.87
C GLU A 514 8.56 -12.25 29.90
N GLN A 515 8.38 -13.52 29.54
CA GLN A 515 8.61 -14.69 30.40
C GLN A 515 10.06 -14.79 30.87
N GLN A 516 11.01 -14.48 29.99
CA GLN A 516 12.45 -14.53 30.27
C GLN A 516 12.99 -13.22 30.85
N ASN A 517 12.12 -12.23 31.09
CA ASN A 517 12.44 -10.89 31.58
C ASN A 517 13.58 -10.20 30.79
N VAL A 518 13.58 -10.40 29.47
CA VAL A 518 14.54 -9.78 28.56
C VAL A 518 14.07 -8.37 28.24
N ARG A 519 14.89 -7.37 28.57
CA ARG A 519 14.57 -5.94 28.38
C ARG A 519 15.77 -5.18 27.82
N ASN A 520 15.49 -4.02 27.22
CA ASN A 520 16.49 -3.04 26.78
C ASN A 520 17.53 -3.64 25.81
N LEU A 521 17.08 -4.53 24.93
CA LEU A 521 17.92 -5.06 23.86
C LEU A 521 18.27 -3.92 22.91
N LYS A 522 19.51 -3.90 22.43
CA LYS A 522 19.98 -2.88 21.50
C LYS A 522 19.93 -3.40 20.08
N VAL A 523 19.76 -2.50 19.12
CA VAL A 523 19.92 -2.82 17.70
C VAL A 523 21.34 -2.41 17.24
N PRO A 524 22.12 -3.29 16.56
CA PRO A 524 21.79 -4.69 16.26
C PRO A 524 21.93 -5.63 17.47
N PHE A 525 21.31 -6.82 17.37
CA PHE A 525 21.31 -7.87 18.39
C PHE A 525 21.56 -9.25 17.79
N SER A 526 21.80 -10.24 18.66
CA SER A 526 21.96 -11.65 18.27
C SER A 526 20.72 -12.51 18.55
N LEU A 527 20.64 -13.66 17.89
CA LEU A 527 19.58 -14.65 18.08
C LEU A 527 19.50 -15.11 19.56
N GLU A 528 20.63 -15.26 20.23
CA GLU A 528 20.70 -15.67 21.64
C GLU A 528 20.23 -14.59 22.62
N GLN A 529 20.58 -13.32 22.35
CA GLN A 529 20.13 -12.18 23.14
C GLN A 529 18.60 -12.03 23.09
N ALA A 530 18.02 -12.22 21.91
CA ALA A 530 16.57 -12.13 21.67
C ALA A 530 15.80 -13.43 21.95
N LYS A 531 16.48 -14.50 22.40
CA LYS A 531 15.90 -15.83 22.67
C LYS A 531 15.13 -16.41 21.47
N LEU A 532 15.54 -16.08 20.26
CA LEU A 532 14.87 -16.53 19.06
C LEU A 532 15.27 -17.97 18.74
N THR A 533 14.31 -18.80 18.33
CA THR A 533 14.61 -20.08 17.67
C THR A 533 14.77 -19.84 16.17
N PRO A 534 15.51 -20.68 15.41
CA PRO A 534 15.65 -20.50 13.97
C PRO A 534 14.30 -20.46 13.21
N SER A 535 13.33 -21.28 13.62
CA SER A 535 11.98 -21.29 13.03
C SER A 535 11.22 -19.98 13.29
N LEU A 536 11.33 -19.44 14.51
CA LEU A 536 10.68 -18.18 14.87
C LEU A 536 11.35 -16.99 14.18
N LEU A 537 12.69 -17.00 14.08
CA LEU A 537 13.44 -16.00 13.32
C LEU A 537 12.99 -15.98 11.85
N GLY A 538 12.95 -17.14 11.19
CA GLY A 538 12.50 -17.25 9.80
C GLY A 538 11.09 -16.69 9.60
N SER A 539 10.17 -17.00 10.51
CA SER A 539 8.80 -16.46 10.47
C SER A 539 8.77 -14.93 10.62
N LEU A 540 9.55 -14.36 11.54
CA LEU A 540 9.64 -12.92 11.78
C LEU A 540 10.36 -12.17 10.65
N GLN A 541 11.32 -12.81 10.00
CA GLN A 541 11.97 -12.32 8.79
C GLN A 541 11.01 -12.31 7.61
N GLU A 542 10.20 -13.36 7.45
CA GLU A 542 9.22 -13.47 6.37
C GLU A 542 8.22 -12.31 6.39
N ILE A 543 7.75 -11.92 7.57
CA ILE A 543 6.81 -10.80 7.75
C ILE A 543 7.48 -9.41 7.88
N GLY A 544 8.82 -9.34 7.77
CA GLY A 544 9.55 -8.06 7.78
C GLY A 544 9.75 -7.41 9.15
N VAL A 545 9.47 -8.13 10.26
CA VAL A 545 9.71 -7.62 11.62
C VAL A 545 11.19 -7.60 11.95
N ILE A 546 11.94 -8.64 11.55
CA ILE A 546 13.39 -8.74 11.73
C ILE A 546 14.08 -8.74 10.38
N TYR A 547 15.20 -8.02 10.30
CA TYR A 547 16.14 -8.09 9.18
C TYR A 547 17.48 -8.63 9.68
N GLU A 548 18.16 -9.40 8.84
CA GLU A 548 19.48 -9.94 9.14
C GLU A 548 20.50 -9.41 8.12
N ASP A 549 21.49 -8.65 8.60
CA ASP A 549 22.55 -8.11 7.76
C ASP A 549 23.69 -9.13 7.61
N VAL A 550 23.62 -9.96 6.58
CA VAL A 550 24.61 -11.03 6.34
C VAL A 550 25.95 -10.52 5.81
N ASP A 551 26.00 -9.33 5.21
CA ASP A 551 27.25 -8.77 4.64
C ASP A 551 27.90 -7.71 5.54
N GLY A 552 27.25 -7.33 6.64
CA GLY A 552 27.87 -6.52 7.67
C GLY A 552 28.91 -7.36 8.40
N ASN A 553 30.14 -6.86 8.57
CA ASN A 553 31.13 -7.44 9.49
C ASN A 553 30.70 -7.24 10.97
N LEU A 554 29.49 -7.68 11.31
CA LEU A 554 28.81 -7.49 12.59
C LEU A 554 28.79 -8.77 13.45
N GLY A 555 29.32 -9.88 12.91
CA GLY A 555 29.39 -11.16 13.62
C GLY A 555 27.99 -11.70 13.96
N GLU A 556 27.78 -12.06 15.23
CA GLU A 556 26.50 -12.59 15.72
C GLU A 556 25.46 -11.50 15.97
N GLU A 557 25.87 -10.25 16.18
CA GLU A 557 24.98 -9.09 16.37
C GLU A 557 24.61 -8.47 15.01
N ARG A 558 23.89 -9.23 14.21
CA ARG A 558 23.50 -8.86 12.83
C ARG A 558 22.00 -8.71 12.62
N LEU A 559 21.20 -8.87 13.66
CA LEU A 559 19.74 -8.71 13.58
C LEU A 559 19.32 -7.27 13.85
N PHE A 560 18.42 -6.76 13.03
CA PHE A 560 17.90 -5.41 13.07
C PHE A 560 16.37 -5.39 13.14
N LEU A 561 15.83 -4.38 13.81
CA LEU A 561 14.41 -4.05 13.79
C LEU A 561 14.18 -2.77 12.97
N PRO A 562 13.15 -2.74 12.11
CA PRO A 562 12.64 -1.50 11.54
C PRO A 562 12.22 -0.53 12.66
N GLU A 563 12.34 0.76 12.39
CA GLU A 563 12.06 1.80 13.39
C GLU A 563 10.60 1.75 13.89
N ILE A 564 9.67 1.36 13.02
CA ILE A 564 8.26 1.20 13.36
C ILE A 564 7.97 0.04 14.34
N TYR A 565 8.87 -0.94 14.51
CA TYR A 565 8.71 -2.02 15.50
C TYR A 565 9.59 -1.83 16.74
N ARG A 566 10.68 -1.06 16.63
CA ARG A 566 11.74 -0.98 17.64
C ARG A 566 11.23 -0.53 19.02
N TYR A 567 10.50 0.59 19.08
CA TYR A 567 10.07 1.16 20.35
C TYR A 567 8.97 0.33 21.02
N GLY A 568 7.99 -0.15 20.25
CA GLY A 568 6.92 -1.00 20.77
C GLY A 568 7.41 -2.36 21.31
N LEU A 569 8.56 -2.83 20.82
CA LEU A 569 9.24 -4.03 21.34
C LEU A 569 10.23 -3.71 22.48
N SER A 570 10.33 -2.46 22.93
CA SER A 570 11.26 -2.02 23.98
C SER A 570 12.74 -2.24 23.64
N PHE A 571 13.11 -2.06 22.37
CA PHE A 571 14.50 -2.07 21.92
C PHE A 571 15.09 -0.66 21.89
N ASP A 572 16.33 -0.54 22.34
CA ASP A 572 17.10 0.69 22.31
C ASP A 572 17.93 0.81 21.03
N THR A 573 18.26 2.04 20.64
CA THR A 573 19.28 2.27 19.62
C THR A 573 20.64 2.19 20.29
N SER A 574 21.57 1.41 19.72
CA SER A 574 22.95 1.43 20.20
C SER A 574 23.53 2.84 20.12
N ALA A 575 24.33 3.23 21.13
CA ALA A 575 24.90 4.58 21.23
C ALA A 575 25.88 4.93 20.08
N ALA A 576 26.26 3.94 19.27
CA ALA A 576 27.14 4.08 18.12
C ALA A 576 26.38 4.57 16.87
N GLY A 577 25.93 5.82 16.91
CA GLY A 577 25.46 6.56 15.73
C GLY A 577 23.98 6.39 15.35
N ARG A 578 23.50 7.28 14.48
CA ARG A 578 22.11 7.30 13.98
C ARG A 578 21.73 5.91 13.44
N PRO A 579 20.49 5.43 13.68
CA PRO A 579 20.06 4.13 13.20
C PRO A 579 20.30 3.99 11.69
N ARG A 580 21.00 2.94 11.27
CA ARG A 580 21.28 2.66 9.84
C ARG A 580 20.04 2.23 9.05
N THR A 581 18.82 2.42 9.55
CA THR A 581 17.56 1.95 8.94
C THR A 581 17.44 2.35 7.47
N GLN A 582 17.79 3.59 7.10
CA GLN A 582 17.79 4.01 5.68
C GLN A 582 18.85 3.31 4.83
N ALA A 583 20.04 3.06 5.38
CA ALA A 583 21.10 2.37 4.67
C ALA A 583 20.75 0.88 4.49
N LEU A 584 20.19 0.25 5.53
CA LEU A 584 19.75 -1.15 5.50
C LEU A 584 18.56 -1.34 4.57
N LEU A 585 17.57 -0.44 4.62
CA LEU A 585 16.46 -0.46 3.67
C LEU A 585 17.00 -0.30 2.25
N LYS A 586 17.82 0.73 1.97
CA LYS A 586 18.43 0.94 0.65
C LYS A 586 19.22 -0.29 0.18
N LYS A 587 19.95 -0.95 1.08
CA LYS A 587 20.69 -2.18 0.78
C LYS A 587 19.74 -3.31 0.37
N ASN A 588 18.62 -3.47 1.06
CA ASN A 588 17.68 -4.57 0.82
C ASN A 588 16.78 -4.36 -0.42
N ILE A 589 16.32 -3.12 -0.66
CA ILE A 589 15.42 -2.82 -1.80
C ILE A 589 16.13 -2.15 -2.99
N GLY A 590 17.46 -2.01 -2.93
CA GLY A 590 18.32 -1.35 -3.94
C GLY A 590 18.21 0.18 -3.96
N ALA A 591 16.99 0.71 -4.06
CA ALA A 591 16.70 2.14 -4.06
C ALA A 591 15.45 2.46 -3.26
N ILE A 592 15.51 3.51 -2.43
CA ILE A 592 14.31 4.06 -1.78
C ILE A 592 13.62 4.97 -2.81
N PRO A 593 12.37 4.70 -3.23
CA PRO A 593 11.78 5.39 -4.39
C PRO A 593 11.25 6.81 -4.09
N LEU A 594 11.93 7.58 -3.23
CA LEU A 594 11.54 8.91 -2.73
C LEU A 594 12.71 9.88 -2.55
#